data_AF-A0A6S6RLK2-F1
#
_entry.id   AF-A0A6S6RLK2-F1
#
_cell.length_a   1.000
_cell.length_b   1.000
_cell.length_c   1.000
_cell.angle_alpha   90.00
_cell.angle_beta   90.00
_cell.angle_gamma   90.00
#
_symmetry.space_group_name_H-M   'P 1'
#
loop_
_entity.id
_entity.type
_entity.pdbx_description
1 polymer ?
#
loop_
_entity_poly.entity_id
_entity_poly.type
_entity_poly.pdbx_seq_one_letter_code
_entity_poly.pdbx_strand_id
1 'polypeptide(L)'
;MEQVLREKEAIRAAVFDENLSLLERDRAAAYFASQEQGAQVLLCSEIGSEGRNFQFANQLVMFDLPFNPDLLEQRIGRLDRIGQNRDIQISVPYLENTAQAILLRWYHEALDAFEYTCPTGRAIYDQYYQQLVEYLAKPTVLDNFDDFIKACRAKHNKLKTELEEGRDRLLEMNSNDGEIGQDLAKQIAEQDNSIDLTNFSLNLFDIIGINQEDRRDNLIVLTPAEHMLIPDFPGLPQDGCSITFDRTQALSREDTEFISWEHPIIRNGMDLILSGEIGSCAVSLLKKKLTSRYTTY
;
A
#
# COMPACT_ATOMS: atom_id res chain seq x y z
N MET A 1 15.45 -12.21 15.49
CA MET A 1 15.46 -10.75 15.70
C MET A 1 14.21 -10.28 16.44
N GLU A 2 13.01 -10.61 15.95
CA GLU A 2 11.72 -10.30 16.63
C GLU A 2 11.74 -10.65 18.12
N GLN A 3 12.10 -11.90 18.46
CA GLN A 3 12.17 -12.35 19.86
C GLN A 3 13.04 -11.45 20.73
N VAL A 4 14.20 -11.00 20.22
CA VAL A 4 15.12 -10.13 20.98
C VAL A 4 14.52 -8.75 21.19
N LEU A 5 13.93 -8.15 20.15
CA LEU A 5 13.26 -6.85 20.24
C LEU A 5 12.11 -6.88 21.26
N ARG A 6 11.33 -7.96 21.25
CA ARG A 6 10.18 -8.14 22.15
C ARG A 6 10.60 -8.43 23.58
N GLU A 7 11.51 -9.38 23.81
CA GLU A 7 11.84 -9.85 25.16
C GLU A 7 12.79 -8.91 25.90
N LYS A 8 13.71 -8.24 25.20
CA LYS A 8 14.72 -7.37 25.84
C LYS A 8 14.30 -5.91 25.90
N GLU A 9 13.69 -5.41 24.83
CA GLU A 9 13.38 -3.97 24.69
C GLU A 9 11.88 -3.67 24.72
N ALA A 10 11.02 -4.71 24.85
CA ALA A 10 9.56 -4.57 24.79
C ALA A 10 9.05 -3.87 23.51
N ILE A 11 9.80 -3.97 22.41
CA ILE A 11 9.43 -3.38 21.13
C ILE A 11 8.44 -4.31 20.42
N ARG A 12 7.32 -3.75 19.97
CA ARG A 12 6.31 -4.46 19.18
C ARG A 12 6.84 -4.59 17.75
N ALA A 13 7.18 -5.81 17.34
CA ALA A 13 7.67 -6.10 16.00
C ALA A 13 6.79 -7.15 15.33
N ALA A 14 6.56 -6.99 14.03
CA ALA A 14 5.94 -7.99 13.16
C ALA A 14 7.00 -8.57 12.22
N VAL A 15 6.84 -9.83 11.83
CA VAL A 15 7.70 -10.49 10.83
C VAL A 15 6.93 -10.57 9.51
N PHE A 16 7.62 -10.32 8.41
CA PHE A 16 7.10 -10.42 7.06
C PHE A 16 8.08 -11.24 6.20
N ASP A 17 7.81 -12.54 6.09
CA ASP A 17 8.66 -13.49 5.37
C ASP A 17 7.89 -14.40 4.42
N GLU A 18 8.63 -15.15 3.59
CA GLU A 18 8.05 -16.07 2.61
C GLU A 18 7.31 -17.26 3.21
N ASN A 19 7.69 -17.67 4.42
CA ASN A 19 7.13 -18.84 5.07
C ASN A 19 5.76 -18.55 5.67
N LEU A 20 5.39 -17.27 5.82
CA LEU A 20 4.04 -16.85 6.18
C LEU A 20 3.05 -17.09 5.05
N SER A 21 1.90 -17.64 5.41
CA SER A 21 0.71 -17.68 4.55
C SER A 21 0.22 -16.27 4.21
N LEU A 22 -0.59 -16.14 3.15
CA LEU A 22 -1.17 -14.85 2.75
C LEU A 22 -1.91 -14.17 3.91
N LEU A 23 -2.72 -14.94 4.64
CA LEU A 23 -3.46 -14.46 5.82
C LEU A 23 -2.55 -13.98 6.96
N GLU A 24 -1.42 -14.65 7.19
CA GLU A 24 -0.46 -14.23 8.22
C GLU A 24 0.25 -12.94 7.82
N ARG A 25 0.57 -12.78 6.52
CA ARG A 25 1.11 -11.53 5.99
C ARG A 25 0.10 -10.40 6.13
N ASP A 26 -1.18 -10.62 5.81
CA ASP A 26 -2.28 -9.67 6.03
C ASP A 26 -2.36 -9.21 7.47
N ARG A 27 -2.33 -10.17 8.40
CA ARG A 27 -2.34 -9.87 9.82
C ARG A 27 -1.11 -9.05 10.25
N ALA A 28 0.08 -9.38 9.74
CA ALA A 28 1.30 -8.63 10.04
C ALA A 28 1.25 -7.19 9.50
N ALA A 29 0.76 -7.01 8.27
CA ALA A 29 0.59 -5.69 7.66
C ALA A 29 -0.46 -4.85 8.39
N ALA A 30 -1.63 -5.44 8.71
CA ALA A 30 -2.67 -4.78 9.50
C ALA A 30 -2.16 -4.41 10.90
N TYR A 31 -1.40 -5.30 11.55
CA TYR A 31 -0.79 -5.01 12.83
C TYR A 31 0.22 -3.86 12.75
N PHE A 32 0.99 -3.76 11.67
CA PHE A 32 1.93 -2.66 11.43
C PHE A 32 1.26 -1.35 11.03
N ALA A 33 0.15 -1.39 10.30
CA ALA A 33 -0.63 -0.21 9.91
C ALA A 33 -1.46 0.40 11.06
N SER A 34 -1.72 -0.38 12.12
CA SER A 34 -2.55 0.06 13.24
C SER A 34 -1.92 1.21 14.03
N GLN A 35 -2.65 2.32 14.16
CA GLN A 35 -2.21 3.50 14.92
C GLN A 35 -2.24 3.27 16.44
N GLU A 36 -3.16 2.44 16.93
CA GLU A 36 -3.32 2.14 18.35
C GLU A 36 -2.82 0.72 18.66
N GLN A 37 -1.73 0.63 19.43
CA GLN A 37 -1.12 -0.65 19.85
C GLN A 37 -0.51 -1.51 18.72
N GLY A 38 -0.37 -0.98 17.49
CA GLY A 38 0.26 -1.66 16.35
C GLY A 38 1.77 -1.90 16.48
N ALA A 39 2.33 -2.73 15.60
CA ALA A 39 3.76 -2.96 15.50
C ALA A 39 4.49 -1.65 15.18
N GLN A 40 5.61 -1.41 15.86
CA GLN A 40 6.50 -0.28 15.59
C GLN A 40 7.54 -0.63 14.52
N VAL A 41 7.84 -1.93 14.36
CA VAL A 41 8.84 -2.44 13.43
C VAL A 41 8.21 -3.56 12.60
N LEU A 42 8.39 -3.50 11.29
CA LEU A 42 8.12 -4.61 10.38
C LEU A 42 9.47 -5.18 9.90
N LEU A 43 9.76 -6.41 10.28
CA LEU A 43 10.97 -7.12 9.88
C LEU A 43 10.70 -7.87 8.58
N CYS A 44 11.24 -7.37 7.48
CA CYS A 44 11.05 -7.96 6.16
C CYS A 44 12.25 -8.82 5.75
N SER A 45 11.97 -9.98 5.16
CA SER A 45 12.97 -10.75 4.38
C SER A 45 12.94 -10.33 2.90
N GLU A 46 13.81 -10.93 2.07
CA GLU A 46 13.94 -10.63 0.64
C GLU A 46 12.65 -10.87 -0.17
N ILE A 47 11.68 -11.64 0.36
CA ILE A 47 10.53 -12.09 -0.42
C ILE A 47 9.40 -11.07 -0.44
N GLY A 48 8.87 -10.92 -1.66
CA GLY A 48 7.57 -10.33 -1.95
C GLY A 48 7.68 -9.04 -2.73
N SER A 49 8.35 -9.09 -3.88
CA SER A 49 8.52 -7.98 -4.81
C SER A 49 7.21 -7.38 -5.38
N GLU A 50 6.02 -7.70 -4.85
CA GLU A 50 4.73 -7.13 -5.27
C GLU A 50 3.79 -6.87 -4.07
N GLY A 51 2.87 -5.92 -4.24
CA GLY A 51 1.67 -5.80 -3.41
C GLY A 51 1.61 -4.56 -2.52
N ARG A 52 2.36 -4.55 -1.41
CA ARG A 52 1.94 -3.72 -0.26
C ARG A 52 2.45 -2.29 -0.28
N ASN A 53 1.52 -1.36 -0.09
CA ASN A 53 1.77 0.07 0.07
C ASN A 53 1.92 0.39 1.56
N PHE A 54 3.16 0.54 2.05
CA PHE A 54 3.42 1.05 3.40
C PHE A 54 3.57 2.57 3.39
N GLN A 55 2.64 3.29 2.72
CA GLN A 55 2.69 4.74 2.54
C GLN A 55 2.59 5.52 3.87
N PHE A 56 2.19 4.88 4.97
CA PHE A 56 2.23 5.47 6.31
C PHE A 56 3.63 5.44 6.94
N ALA A 57 4.52 4.56 6.47
CA ALA A 57 5.89 4.43 6.97
C ALA A 57 6.83 5.27 6.11
N ASN A 58 7.75 5.98 6.76
CA ASN A 58 8.74 6.81 6.08
C ASN A 58 10.17 6.59 6.60
N GLN A 59 10.39 5.55 7.40
CA GLN A 59 11.71 5.19 7.93
C GLN A 59 12.06 3.78 7.44
N LEU A 60 13.18 3.67 6.73
CA LEU A 60 13.71 2.40 6.23
C LEU A 60 15.05 2.12 6.90
N VAL A 61 15.13 1.02 7.64
CA VAL A 61 16.40 0.55 8.21
C VAL A 61 16.86 -0.66 7.41
N MET A 62 17.99 -0.54 6.71
CA MET A 62 18.59 -1.64 5.97
C MET A 62 19.63 -2.33 6.86
N PHE A 63 19.25 -3.48 7.41
CA PHE A 63 20.16 -4.28 8.24
C PHE A 63 21.28 -4.94 7.41
N ASP A 64 21.02 -5.14 6.12
CA ASP A 64 21.97 -5.53 5.10
C ASP A 64 21.66 -4.78 3.80
N LEU A 65 22.65 -4.66 2.95
CA LEU A 65 22.53 -4.22 1.56
C LEU A 65 22.55 -5.44 0.65
N PRO A 66 21.62 -5.51 -0.33
CA PRO A 66 21.62 -6.57 -1.32
C PRO A 66 22.80 -6.36 -2.26
N PHE A 67 23.20 -7.43 -2.95
CA PHE A 67 24.30 -7.34 -3.91
C PHE A 67 23.85 -6.76 -5.26
N ASN A 68 22.61 -7.05 -5.69
CA ASN A 68 22.05 -6.51 -6.93
C ASN A 68 21.38 -5.15 -6.68
N PRO A 69 21.77 -4.07 -7.38
CA PRO A 69 21.11 -2.76 -7.29
C PRO A 69 19.60 -2.78 -7.52
N ASP A 70 19.08 -3.68 -8.36
CA ASP A 70 17.64 -3.77 -8.62
C ASP A 70 16.87 -4.12 -7.33
N LEU A 71 17.45 -4.94 -6.45
CA LEU A 71 16.84 -5.30 -5.17
C LEU A 71 16.88 -4.15 -4.17
N LEU A 72 17.92 -3.31 -4.21
CA LEU A 72 18.00 -2.10 -3.39
C LEU A 72 16.86 -1.14 -3.77
N GLU A 73 16.69 -0.88 -5.07
CA GLU A 73 15.60 -0.04 -5.59
C GLU A 73 14.24 -0.61 -5.21
N GLN A 74 14.05 -1.93 -5.32
CA GLN A 74 12.80 -2.57 -4.91
C GLN A 74 12.49 -2.45 -3.41
N ARG A 75 13.51 -2.44 -2.55
CA ARG A 75 13.38 -2.22 -1.10
C ARG A 75 12.97 -0.77 -0.81
N ILE A 76 13.60 0.21 -1.47
CA ILE A 76 13.27 1.63 -1.33
C ILE A 76 11.85 1.91 -1.87
N GLY A 77 11.51 1.38 -3.03
CA GLY A 77 10.21 1.51 -3.68
C GLY A 77 9.04 0.85 -2.94
N ARG A 78 9.25 0.25 -1.76
CA ARG A 78 8.17 -0.12 -0.83
C ARG A 78 7.59 1.09 -0.11
N LEU A 79 8.43 2.09 0.13
CA LEU A 79 8.07 3.35 0.80
C LEU A 79 8.02 4.50 -0.20
N ASP A 80 8.91 4.50 -1.20
CA ASP A 80 9.02 5.53 -2.23
C ASP A 80 8.00 5.31 -3.34
N ARG A 81 6.76 5.73 -3.06
CA ARG A 81 5.62 5.65 -3.99
C ARG A 81 4.86 6.96 -4.00
N ILE A 82 4.25 7.25 -5.14
CA ILE A 82 3.26 8.33 -5.28
C ILE A 82 2.16 8.13 -4.22
N GLY A 83 1.89 9.16 -3.43
CA GLY A 83 0.97 9.12 -2.29
C GLY A 83 1.65 9.05 -0.91
N GLN A 84 2.98 8.88 -0.86
CA GLN A 84 3.75 9.09 0.37
C GLN A 84 3.76 10.58 0.73
N ASN A 85 3.40 10.92 1.97
CA ASN A 85 3.25 12.29 2.42
C ASN A 85 4.50 12.86 3.12
N ARG A 86 5.53 12.03 3.32
CA ARG A 86 6.74 12.40 4.08
C ARG A 86 7.99 11.92 3.36
N ASP A 87 9.06 12.71 3.46
CA ASP A 87 10.38 12.29 3.01
C ASP A 87 10.80 10.99 3.70
N ILE A 88 11.43 10.12 2.92
CA ILE A 88 11.90 8.82 3.38
C ILE A 88 13.27 8.98 4.01
N GLN A 89 13.41 8.47 5.23
CA GLN A 89 14.66 8.45 5.96
C GLN A 89 15.26 7.05 5.90
N ILE A 90 16.37 6.92 5.19
CA ILE A 90 17.10 5.66 5.07
C ILE A 90 18.24 5.63 6.10
N SER A 91 18.25 4.59 6.94
CA SER A 91 19.32 4.32 7.88
C SER A 91 19.99 2.99 7.52
N VAL A 92 21.30 3.01 7.25
CA VAL A 92 22.07 1.82 6.90
C VAL A 92 23.16 1.58 7.96
N PRO A 93 22.82 0.95 9.10
CA PRO A 93 23.85 0.49 10.03
C PRO A 93 24.70 -0.59 9.36
N TYR A 94 26.02 -0.45 9.40
CA TYR A 94 26.94 -1.40 8.80
C TYR A 94 28.11 -1.70 9.74
N LEU A 95 28.75 -2.86 9.53
CA LEU A 95 29.96 -3.25 10.23
C LEU A 95 31.19 -2.79 9.44
N GLU A 96 32.11 -2.10 10.12
CA GLU A 96 33.37 -1.67 9.53
C GLU A 96 34.19 -2.86 8.99
N ASN A 97 34.96 -2.62 7.92
CA ASN A 97 35.85 -3.61 7.31
C ASN A 97 35.13 -4.89 6.82
N THR A 98 33.86 -4.77 6.41
CA THR A 98 33.09 -5.87 5.82
C THR A 98 32.65 -5.56 4.39
N ALA A 99 32.19 -6.57 3.66
CA ALA A 99 31.60 -6.40 2.33
C ALA A 99 30.45 -5.36 2.32
N GLN A 100 29.71 -5.25 3.43
CA GLN A 100 28.63 -4.27 3.57
C GLN A 100 29.14 -2.83 3.57
N ALA A 101 30.29 -2.55 4.18
CA ALA A 101 30.92 -1.23 4.12
C ALA A 101 31.32 -0.85 2.68
N ILE A 102 31.79 -1.83 1.90
CA ILE A 102 32.17 -1.63 0.49
C ILE A 102 30.93 -1.38 -0.37
N LEU A 103 29.87 -2.17 -0.20
CA LEU A 103 28.59 -1.96 -0.90
C LEU A 103 28.00 -0.59 -0.56
N LEU A 104 28.01 -0.18 0.70
CA LEU A 104 27.50 1.13 1.10
C LEU A 104 28.19 2.26 0.34
N ARG A 105 29.52 2.26 0.32
CA ARG A 105 30.30 3.27 -0.42
C ARG A 105 30.02 3.22 -1.91
N TRP A 106 29.96 2.02 -2.50
CA TRP A 106 29.67 1.87 -3.93
C TRP A 106 28.27 2.36 -4.29
N TYR A 107 27.24 1.97 -3.54
CA TYR A 107 25.87 2.45 -3.77
C TYR A 107 25.72 3.95 -3.60
N HIS A 108 26.31 4.53 -2.56
CA HIS A 108 26.17 5.95 -2.28
C HIS A 108 27.07 6.81 -3.17
N GLU A 109 28.38 6.57 -3.14
CA GLU A 109 29.36 7.43 -3.81
C GLU A 109 29.38 7.19 -5.33
N ALA A 110 29.26 5.93 -5.77
CA ALA A 110 29.36 5.60 -7.20
C ALA A 110 28.02 5.71 -7.94
N LEU A 111 26.93 5.27 -7.31
CA LEU A 111 25.63 5.12 -7.97
C LEU A 111 24.56 6.12 -7.52
N ASP A 112 24.78 6.81 -6.39
CA ASP A 112 23.80 7.70 -5.76
C ASP A 112 22.45 7.03 -5.47
N ALA A 113 22.48 5.71 -5.23
CA ALA A 113 21.30 4.84 -5.29
C ALA A 113 20.41 4.87 -4.04
N PHE A 114 20.77 5.65 -3.01
CA PHE A 114 19.93 5.84 -1.82
C PHE A 114 19.06 7.09 -1.91
N GLU A 115 19.54 8.12 -2.61
CA GLU A 115 18.88 9.42 -2.68
C GLU A 115 18.07 9.60 -3.97
N TYR A 116 18.43 8.86 -5.02
CA TYR A 116 17.78 8.95 -6.32
C TYR A 116 17.52 7.56 -6.89
N THR A 117 16.42 7.43 -7.63
CA THR A 117 16.16 6.27 -8.48
C THR A 117 17.36 6.01 -9.38
N CYS A 118 17.87 4.79 -9.38
CA CYS A 118 19.11 4.45 -10.07
C CYS A 118 18.88 3.52 -11.29
N PRO A 119 18.45 4.05 -12.45
CA PRO A 119 18.18 3.23 -13.64
C PRO A 119 19.46 2.65 -14.27
N THR A 120 20.63 3.13 -13.88
CA THR A 120 21.93 2.70 -14.43
C THR A 120 22.63 1.66 -13.56
N GLY A 121 22.12 1.40 -12.35
CA GLY A 121 22.77 0.55 -11.35
C GLY A 121 23.11 -0.83 -11.90
N ARG A 122 22.15 -1.47 -12.58
CA ARG A 122 22.34 -2.81 -13.16
C ARG A 122 23.41 -2.86 -14.25
N ALA A 123 23.41 -1.89 -15.16
CA ALA A 123 24.40 -1.83 -16.24
C ALA A 123 25.83 -1.66 -15.69
N ILE A 124 26.01 -0.84 -14.65
CA ILE A 124 27.30 -0.63 -14.01
C ILE A 124 27.71 -1.86 -13.20
N TYR A 125 26.77 -2.46 -12.47
CA TYR A 125 26.96 -3.72 -11.76
C TYR A 125 27.48 -4.81 -12.71
N ASP A 126 26.80 -5.06 -13.83
CA ASP A 126 27.18 -6.11 -14.78
C ASP A 126 28.55 -5.82 -15.42
N GLN A 127 28.84 -4.55 -15.75
CA GLN A 127 30.12 -4.15 -16.35
C GLN A 127 31.30 -4.31 -15.38
N TYR A 128 31.13 -3.92 -14.11
CA TYR A 128 32.20 -3.87 -13.11
C TYR A 128 32.15 -5.04 -12.12
N TYR A 129 31.31 -6.05 -12.37
CA TYR A 129 31.02 -7.15 -11.47
C TYR A 129 32.27 -7.80 -10.88
N GLN A 130 33.23 -8.21 -11.72
CA GLN A 130 34.44 -8.89 -11.29
C GLN A 130 35.28 -8.04 -10.33
N GLN A 131 35.49 -6.77 -10.65
CA GLN A 131 36.26 -5.84 -9.80
C GLN A 131 35.54 -5.59 -8.48
N LEU A 132 34.22 -5.42 -8.49
CA LEU A 132 33.42 -5.25 -7.28
C LEU A 132 33.55 -6.49 -6.37
N VAL A 133 33.43 -7.70 -6.93
CA VAL A 133 33.59 -8.96 -6.17
C VAL A 133 34.96 -9.07 -5.52
N GLU A 134 36.03 -8.62 -6.17
CA GLU A 134 37.39 -8.63 -5.60
C GLU A 134 37.47 -7.79 -4.32
N TYR A 135 36.91 -6.57 -4.32
CA TYR A 135 36.85 -5.72 -3.13
C TYR A 135 35.93 -6.29 -2.04
N LEU A 136 34.80 -6.89 -2.43
CA LEU A 136 33.88 -7.53 -1.47
C LEU A 136 34.50 -8.75 -0.79
N ALA A 137 35.31 -9.52 -1.52
CA ALA A 137 36.01 -10.69 -0.98
C ALA A 137 37.16 -10.30 -0.03
N LYS A 138 37.73 -9.09 -0.17
CA LYS A 138 38.85 -8.58 0.62
C LYS A 138 38.58 -7.15 1.12
N PRO A 139 37.60 -6.94 2.01
CA PRO A 139 37.15 -5.59 2.40
C PRO A 139 38.18 -4.79 3.20
N THR A 140 39.28 -5.40 3.64
CA THR A 140 40.38 -4.73 4.34
C THR A 140 41.50 -4.24 3.41
N VAL A 141 41.48 -4.62 2.13
CA VAL A 141 42.53 -4.26 1.16
C VAL A 141 41.88 -3.42 0.05
N LEU A 142 41.98 -2.09 0.20
CA LEU A 142 41.24 -1.12 -0.63
C LEU A 142 42.14 -0.32 -1.57
N ASP A 143 43.21 -0.95 -2.06
CA ASP A 143 44.11 -0.33 -3.02
C ASP A 143 43.35 0.10 -4.28
N ASN A 144 43.42 1.39 -4.62
CA ASN A 144 42.71 2.01 -5.74
C ASN A 144 41.17 1.93 -5.69
N PHE A 145 40.57 1.61 -4.55
CA PHE A 145 39.11 1.54 -4.43
C PHE A 145 38.44 2.90 -4.71
N ASP A 146 39.01 4.00 -4.25
CA ASP A 146 38.47 5.34 -4.52
C ASP A 146 38.49 5.69 -6.01
N ASP A 147 39.48 5.23 -6.76
CA ASP A 147 39.56 5.44 -8.21
C ASP A 147 38.57 4.54 -8.95
N PHE A 148 38.33 3.33 -8.45
CA PHE A 148 37.24 2.47 -8.92
C PHE A 148 35.86 3.13 -8.71
N ILE A 149 35.62 3.72 -7.54
CA ILE A 149 34.39 4.48 -7.24
C ILE A 149 34.22 5.65 -8.21
N LYS A 150 35.27 6.46 -8.43
CA LYS A 150 35.23 7.58 -9.40
C LYS A 150 34.95 7.10 -10.82
N ALA A 151 35.55 5.98 -11.24
CA ALA A 151 35.32 5.42 -12.57
C ALA A 151 33.85 4.97 -12.74
N CYS A 152 33.29 4.31 -11.72
CA CYS A 152 31.89 3.95 -11.68
C CYS A 152 30.98 5.19 -11.71
N ARG A 153 31.27 6.23 -10.91
CA ARG A 153 30.50 7.50 -10.89
C ARG A 153 30.53 8.22 -12.23
N ALA A 154 31.69 8.27 -12.89
CA ALA A 154 31.81 8.85 -14.23
C ALA A 154 30.94 8.11 -15.25
N LYS A 155 30.92 6.77 -15.18
CA LYS A 155 30.06 5.94 -16.04
C LYS A 155 28.58 6.12 -15.71
N HIS A 156 28.21 6.19 -14.42
CA HIS A 156 26.86 6.51 -13.96
C HIS A 156 26.35 7.82 -14.54
N ASN A 157 27.11 8.91 -14.36
CA ASN A 157 26.72 10.22 -14.85
C ASN A 157 26.56 10.21 -16.37
N LYS A 158 27.47 9.56 -17.10
CA LYS A 158 27.39 9.45 -18.56
C LYS A 158 26.11 8.70 -19.01
N LEU A 159 25.84 7.53 -18.44
CA LEU A 159 24.65 6.74 -18.77
C LEU A 159 23.37 7.48 -18.40
N LYS A 160 23.35 8.19 -17.27
CA LYS A 160 22.21 9.00 -16.84
C LYS A 160 21.90 10.09 -17.85
N THR A 161 22.91 10.83 -18.33
CA THR A 161 22.74 11.83 -19.38
C THR A 161 22.24 11.22 -20.69
N GLU A 162 22.81 10.08 -21.12
CA GLU A 162 22.35 9.38 -22.33
C GLU A 162 20.88 8.95 -22.24
N LEU A 163 20.44 8.48 -21.06
CA LEU A 163 19.03 8.15 -20.83
C LEU A 163 18.14 9.38 -20.85
N GLU A 164 18.55 10.49 -20.22
CA GLU A 164 17.82 11.75 -20.21
C GLU A 164 17.66 12.37 -21.60
N GLU A 165 18.71 12.30 -22.43
CA GLU A 165 18.68 12.73 -23.84
C GLU A 165 17.83 11.81 -24.72
N GLY A 166 17.72 10.53 -24.37
CA GLY A 166 16.88 9.55 -25.05
C GLY A 166 15.38 9.64 -24.72
N ARG A 167 14.97 10.51 -23.78
CA ARG A 167 13.56 10.62 -23.36
C ARG A 167 12.73 11.32 -24.43
N ASP A 168 11.66 10.64 -24.88
CA ASP A 168 10.63 11.26 -25.69
C ASP A 168 9.69 12.08 -24.81
N ARG A 169 10.00 13.37 -24.65
CA ARG A 169 9.20 14.29 -23.82
C ARG A 169 7.77 14.45 -24.32
N LEU A 170 7.52 14.31 -25.62
CA LEU A 170 6.16 14.41 -26.15
C LEU A 170 5.34 13.19 -25.76
N LEU A 171 5.94 11.99 -25.80
CA LEU A 171 5.30 10.79 -25.30
C LEU A 171 4.99 10.92 -23.80
N GLU A 172 5.94 11.41 -23.00
CA GLU A 172 5.73 11.58 -21.55
C GLU A 172 4.60 12.57 -21.22
N MET A 173 4.56 13.73 -21.90
CA MET A 173 3.50 14.72 -21.74
C MET A 173 2.13 14.19 -22.18
N ASN A 174 2.08 13.40 -23.26
CA ASN A 174 0.83 12.79 -23.71
C ASN A 174 0.42 11.60 -22.84
N SER A 175 1.35 10.98 -22.10
CA SER A 175 1.05 9.79 -21.29
C SER A 175 0.53 10.12 -19.89
N ASN A 176 0.77 11.33 -19.38
CA ASN A 176 0.35 11.73 -18.03
C ASN A 176 -0.89 12.63 -18.00
N ASP A 177 -1.47 12.94 -19.17
CA ASP A 177 -2.64 13.82 -19.37
C ASP A 177 -2.52 15.22 -18.73
N GLY A 178 -1.32 15.60 -18.26
CA GLY A 178 -1.01 16.87 -17.63
C GLY A 178 -2.04 17.35 -16.60
N GLU A 179 -2.50 18.59 -16.80
CA GLU A 179 -3.50 19.24 -15.95
C GLU A 179 -4.88 18.56 -16.02
N ILE A 180 -5.25 18.01 -17.18
CA ILE A 180 -6.54 17.33 -17.37
C ILE A 180 -6.62 16.08 -16.50
N GLY A 181 -5.54 15.30 -16.47
CA GLY A 181 -5.42 14.12 -15.61
C GLY A 181 -5.52 14.48 -14.12
N GLN A 182 -4.90 15.58 -13.71
CA GLN A 182 -4.96 16.07 -12.32
C GLN A 182 -6.36 16.54 -11.92
N ASP A 183 -7.04 17.29 -12.79
CA ASP A 183 -8.40 17.75 -12.55
C ASP A 183 -9.38 16.58 -12.47
N LEU A 184 -9.24 15.59 -13.35
CA LEU A 184 -10.05 14.37 -13.30
C LEU A 184 -9.80 13.59 -12.01
N ALA A 185 -8.54 13.41 -11.61
CA ALA A 185 -8.19 12.74 -10.37
C ALA A 185 -8.79 13.46 -9.15
N LYS A 186 -8.80 14.80 -9.15
CA LYS A 186 -9.43 15.60 -8.11
C LYS A 186 -10.95 15.41 -8.06
N GLN A 187 -11.62 15.42 -9.22
CA GLN A 187 -13.07 15.17 -9.29
C GLN A 187 -13.46 13.77 -8.80
N ILE A 188 -12.59 12.77 -9.03
CA ILE A 188 -12.78 11.42 -8.48
C ILE A 188 -12.58 11.44 -6.95
N ALA A 189 -11.53 12.10 -6.46
CA ALA A 189 -11.25 12.20 -5.03
C ALA A 189 -12.36 12.95 -4.26
N GLU A 190 -13.03 13.92 -4.89
CA GLU A 190 -14.19 14.62 -4.31
C GLU A 190 -15.44 13.73 -4.17
N GLN A 191 -15.50 12.60 -4.89
CA GLN A 191 -16.59 11.62 -4.77
C GLN A 191 -16.32 10.54 -3.72
N ASP A 192 -15.07 10.37 -3.29
CA ASP A 192 -14.71 9.44 -2.22
C ASP A 192 -15.38 9.85 -0.89
N ASN A 193 -15.61 8.88 -0.01
CA ASN A 193 -16.27 9.08 1.29
C ASN A 193 -17.68 9.69 1.19
N SER A 194 -18.39 9.44 0.09
CA SER A 194 -19.80 9.84 -0.07
C SER A 194 -20.67 9.26 1.06
N ILE A 195 -21.34 10.15 1.78
CA ILE A 195 -22.32 9.80 2.82
C ILE A 195 -23.49 9.01 2.22
N ASP A 196 -23.89 9.34 0.99
CA ASP A 196 -24.99 8.68 0.30
C ASP A 196 -24.67 7.22 0.01
N LEU A 197 -23.47 6.91 -0.49
CA LEU A 197 -23.03 5.53 -0.72
C LEU A 197 -23.00 4.74 0.58
N THR A 198 -22.45 5.33 1.65
CA THR A 198 -22.35 4.68 2.95
C THR A 198 -23.74 4.34 3.47
N ASN A 199 -24.63 5.33 3.58
CA ASN A 199 -25.99 5.12 4.07
C ASN A 199 -26.79 4.15 3.19
N PHE A 200 -26.64 4.24 1.87
CA PHE A 200 -27.28 3.33 0.94
C PHE A 200 -26.82 1.89 1.18
N SER A 201 -25.52 1.68 1.29
CA SER A 201 -24.92 0.35 1.45
C SER A 201 -25.35 -0.31 2.76
N LEU A 202 -25.29 0.42 3.88
CA LEU A 202 -25.71 -0.12 5.19
C LEU A 202 -27.19 -0.51 5.20
N ASN A 203 -28.06 0.32 4.58
CA ASN A 203 -29.48 0.02 4.46
C ASN A 203 -29.74 -1.18 3.51
N LEU A 204 -29.02 -1.25 2.40
CA LEU A 204 -29.08 -2.39 1.48
C LEU A 204 -28.72 -3.69 2.20
N PHE A 205 -27.64 -3.70 2.98
CA PHE A 205 -27.21 -4.87 3.76
C PHE A 205 -28.23 -5.26 4.83
N ASP A 206 -28.83 -4.29 5.51
CA ASP A 206 -29.89 -4.53 6.51
C ASP A 206 -31.13 -5.17 5.87
N ILE A 207 -31.57 -4.66 4.72
CA ILE A 207 -32.71 -5.22 3.97
C ILE A 207 -32.41 -6.65 3.51
N ILE A 208 -31.18 -6.91 3.04
CA ILE A 208 -30.78 -8.26 2.63
C ILE A 208 -30.67 -9.21 3.84
N GLY A 209 -30.48 -8.68 5.05
CA GLY A 209 -30.26 -9.43 6.28
C GLY A 209 -28.80 -9.83 6.49
N ILE A 210 -27.85 -9.05 5.97
CA ILE A 210 -26.42 -9.26 6.22
C ILE A 210 -26.07 -8.63 7.57
N ASN A 211 -25.39 -9.39 8.44
CA ASN A 211 -24.92 -8.87 9.72
C ASN A 211 -23.77 -7.88 9.48
N GLN A 212 -23.84 -6.74 10.18
CA GLN A 212 -22.87 -5.65 10.08
C GLN A 212 -22.28 -5.40 11.47
N GLU A 213 -20.97 -5.60 11.62
CA GLU A 213 -20.26 -5.31 12.86
C GLU A 213 -19.27 -4.17 12.63
N ASP A 214 -19.56 -3.00 13.22
CA ASP A 214 -18.63 -1.87 13.21
C ASP A 214 -17.36 -2.21 14.01
N ARG A 215 -16.22 -2.05 13.35
CA ARG A 215 -14.89 -2.13 13.94
C ARG A 215 -14.27 -0.73 14.00
N ARG A 216 -13.08 -0.64 14.61
CA ARG A 216 -12.30 0.60 14.63
C ARG A 216 -11.79 0.93 13.22
N ASP A 217 -11.30 2.16 13.05
CA ASP A 217 -10.64 2.63 11.83
C ASP A 217 -11.53 2.62 10.56
N ASN A 218 -12.83 2.91 10.72
CA ASN A 218 -13.81 2.94 9.62
C ASN A 218 -13.92 1.60 8.86
N LEU A 219 -13.82 0.49 9.60
CA LEU A 219 -13.97 -0.86 9.07
C LEU A 219 -15.30 -1.46 9.53
N ILE A 220 -15.95 -2.20 8.64
CA ILE A 220 -17.17 -2.95 8.94
C ILE A 220 -16.95 -4.39 8.53
N VAL A 221 -17.28 -5.33 9.42
CA VAL A 221 -17.25 -6.76 9.10
C VAL A 221 -18.65 -7.18 8.68
N LEU A 222 -18.75 -7.69 7.46
CA LEU A 222 -19.98 -8.26 6.91
C LEU A 222 -19.96 -9.78 7.11
N THR A 223 -21.01 -10.34 7.73
CA THR A 223 -21.16 -11.79 7.87
C THR A 223 -22.54 -12.24 7.41
N PRO A 224 -22.64 -13.41 6.74
CA PRO A 224 -23.93 -14.00 6.42
C PRO A 224 -24.78 -14.25 7.68
N ALA A 225 -26.10 -14.12 7.57
CA ALA A 225 -27.03 -14.40 8.65
C ALA A 225 -28.09 -15.43 8.22
N GLU A 226 -28.65 -16.17 9.19
CA GLU A 226 -29.69 -17.17 8.93
C GLU A 226 -30.98 -16.57 8.33
N HIS A 227 -31.21 -15.27 8.53
CA HIS A 227 -32.40 -14.56 8.07
C HIS A 227 -32.19 -13.81 6.74
N MET A 228 -31.09 -14.09 6.03
CA MET A 228 -30.82 -13.46 4.74
C MET A 228 -31.92 -13.77 3.72
N LEU A 229 -32.23 -12.79 2.86
CA LEU A 229 -33.20 -12.93 1.77
C LEU A 229 -32.84 -14.04 0.78
N ILE A 230 -31.54 -14.25 0.55
CA ILE A 230 -31.02 -15.32 -0.29
C ILE A 230 -29.95 -16.11 0.46
N PRO A 231 -29.87 -17.44 0.28
CA PRO A 231 -28.90 -18.29 1.00
C PRO A 231 -27.44 -17.93 0.72
N ASP A 232 -27.13 -17.56 -0.53
CA ASP A 232 -25.79 -17.19 -0.98
C ASP A 232 -25.84 -15.84 -1.68
N PHE A 233 -25.21 -14.82 -1.09
CA PHE A 233 -25.17 -13.47 -1.66
C PHE A 233 -23.93 -13.27 -2.55
N PRO A 234 -24.07 -12.97 -3.85
CA PRO A 234 -22.93 -12.82 -4.75
C PRO A 234 -21.96 -11.71 -4.33
N GLY A 235 -20.74 -12.10 -3.99
CA GLY A 235 -19.68 -11.21 -3.54
C GLY A 235 -19.48 -11.17 -2.02
N LEU A 236 -20.34 -11.83 -1.23
CA LEU A 236 -20.12 -12.03 0.21
C LEU A 236 -19.59 -13.45 0.46
N PRO A 237 -18.35 -13.61 0.97
CA PRO A 237 -17.83 -14.92 1.36
C PRO A 237 -18.61 -15.54 2.53
N GLN A 238 -18.62 -16.87 2.62
CA GLN A 238 -19.30 -17.57 3.73
C GLN A 238 -18.71 -17.24 5.11
N ASP A 239 -17.39 -17.03 5.17
CA ASP A 239 -16.70 -16.63 6.40
C ASP A 239 -16.81 -15.11 6.68
N GLY A 240 -17.50 -14.37 5.82
CA GLY A 240 -17.60 -12.91 5.84
C GLY A 240 -16.42 -12.19 5.18
N CYS A 241 -16.49 -10.87 5.14
CA CYS A 241 -15.41 -10.01 4.67
C CYS A 241 -15.34 -8.70 5.46
N SER A 242 -14.17 -8.08 5.46
CA SER A 242 -13.99 -6.72 6.00
C SER A 242 -14.12 -5.72 4.86
N ILE A 243 -14.86 -4.64 5.09
CA ILE A 243 -15.08 -3.58 4.10
C ILE A 243 -14.70 -2.21 4.68
N THR A 244 -14.37 -1.27 3.81
CA THR A 244 -14.21 0.14 4.15
C THR A 244 -14.72 1.03 3.02
N PHE A 245 -15.19 2.22 3.36
CA PHE A 245 -15.52 3.29 2.41
C PHE A 245 -14.38 4.30 2.26
N ASP A 246 -13.29 4.14 3.03
CA ASP A 246 -12.11 4.99 3.01
C ASP A 246 -11.01 4.36 2.16
N ARG A 247 -10.67 5.00 1.04
CA ARG A 247 -9.63 4.55 0.12
C ARG A 247 -8.27 4.43 0.80
N THR A 248 -7.94 5.32 1.73
CA THR A 248 -6.65 5.31 2.43
C THR A 248 -6.53 4.07 3.31
N GLN A 249 -7.63 3.70 3.99
CA GLN A 249 -7.66 2.48 4.79
C GLN A 249 -7.52 1.24 3.91
N ALA A 250 -8.25 1.17 2.79
CA ALA A 250 -8.14 0.07 1.83
C ALA A 250 -6.72 -0.09 1.27
N LEU A 251 -6.02 1.00 0.98
CA LEU A 251 -4.63 0.95 0.49
C LEU A 251 -3.65 0.40 1.53
N SER A 252 -3.95 0.57 2.81
CA SER A 252 -3.11 0.06 3.91
C SER A 252 -3.39 -1.41 4.27
N ARG A 253 -4.55 -1.94 3.83
CA ARG A 253 -5.08 -3.25 4.23
C ARG A 253 -5.60 -4.04 3.03
N GLU A 254 -4.79 -4.96 2.50
CA GLU A 254 -5.19 -5.84 1.39
C GLU A 254 -6.34 -6.80 1.76
N ASP A 255 -6.56 -7.08 3.05
CA ASP A 255 -7.65 -7.92 3.57
C ASP A 255 -9.00 -7.19 3.64
N THR A 256 -9.06 -5.94 3.19
CA THR A 256 -10.25 -5.10 3.26
C THR A 256 -10.71 -4.68 1.86
N GLU A 257 -11.97 -4.93 1.55
CA GLU A 257 -12.59 -4.52 0.29
C GLU A 257 -12.95 -3.02 0.32
N PHE A 258 -12.56 -2.28 -0.70
CA PHE A 258 -12.97 -0.88 -0.88
C PHE A 258 -14.35 -0.81 -1.54
N ILE A 259 -15.32 -0.28 -0.81
CA ILE A 259 -16.70 -0.16 -1.30
C ILE A 259 -16.88 1.12 -2.10
N SER A 260 -17.22 0.94 -3.36
CA SER A 260 -17.67 1.97 -4.30
C SER A 260 -19.02 1.60 -4.90
N TRP A 261 -19.64 2.52 -5.64
CA TRP A 261 -20.85 2.23 -6.44
C TRP A 261 -20.64 1.10 -7.46
N GLU A 262 -19.40 0.86 -7.89
CA GLU A 262 -19.06 -0.15 -8.88
C GLU A 262 -18.76 -1.52 -8.25
N HIS A 263 -18.61 -1.57 -6.93
CA HIS A 263 -18.25 -2.78 -6.22
C HIS A 263 -19.29 -3.90 -6.46
N PRO A 264 -18.87 -5.16 -6.74
CA PRO A 264 -19.80 -6.25 -7.06
C PRO A 264 -20.90 -6.46 -6.02
N ILE A 265 -20.58 -6.40 -4.72
CA ILE A 265 -21.56 -6.51 -3.62
C ILE A 265 -22.70 -5.47 -3.78
N ILE A 266 -22.36 -4.23 -4.12
CA ILE A 266 -23.34 -3.14 -4.27
C ILE A 266 -24.18 -3.35 -5.53
N ARG A 267 -23.53 -3.63 -6.67
CA ARG A 267 -24.23 -3.85 -7.95
C ARG A 267 -25.15 -5.05 -7.90
N ASN A 268 -24.71 -6.16 -7.31
CA ASN A 268 -25.52 -7.38 -7.18
C ASN A 268 -26.69 -7.17 -6.21
N GLY A 269 -26.49 -6.42 -5.12
CA GLY A 269 -27.58 -6.09 -4.21
C GLY A 269 -28.62 -5.17 -4.85
N MET A 270 -28.18 -4.17 -5.62
CA MET A 270 -29.09 -3.35 -6.44
C MET A 270 -29.88 -4.19 -7.42
N ASP A 271 -29.21 -5.07 -8.17
CA ASP A 271 -29.87 -5.94 -9.16
C ASP A 271 -30.88 -6.88 -8.50
N LEU A 272 -30.55 -7.47 -7.34
CA LEU A 272 -31.46 -8.33 -6.58
C LEU A 272 -32.75 -7.59 -6.17
N ILE A 273 -32.63 -6.35 -5.70
CA ILE A 273 -33.80 -5.54 -5.30
C ILE A 273 -34.60 -5.07 -6.52
N LEU A 274 -33.93 -4.61 -7.58
CA LEU A 274 -34.57 -4.05 -8.77
C LEU A 274 -35.22 -5.11 -9.67
N SER A 275 -34.66 -6.33 -9.70
CA SER A 275 -35.23 -7.46 -10.45
C SER A 275 -36.31 -8.20 -9.67
N GLY A 276 -36.35 -8.03 -8.35
CA GLY A 276 -37.33 -8.65 -7.46
C GLY A 276 -38.63 -7.85 -7.31
N GLU A 277 -39.55 -8.40 -6.53
CA GLU A 277 -40.82 -7.74 -6.17
C GLU A 277 -40.78 -7.06 -4.79
N ILE A 278 -39.65 -7.12 -4.09
CA ILE A 278 -39.50 -6.57 -2.74
C ILE A 278 -39.68 -5.05 -2.77
N GLY A 279 -40.55 -4.54 -1.91
CA GLY A 279 -40.87 -3.11 -1.84
C GLY A 279 -41.84 -2.61 -2.91
N SER A 280 -42.34 -3.47 -3.81
CA SER A 280 -43.29 -3.08 -4.88
C SER A 280 -44.68 -2.68 -4.36
N CYS A 281 -45.09 -3.18 -3.19
CA CYS A 281 -46.36 -2.84 -2.56
C CYS A 281 -46.16 -2.57 -1.06
N ALA A 282 -46.59 -1.39 -0.60
CA ALA A 282 -46.55 -0.99 0.80
C ALA A 282 -47.79 -0.18 1.18
N VAL A 283 -48.28 -0.33 2.41
CA VAL A 283 -49.39 0.46 2.97
C VAL A 283 -48.87 1.22 4.18
N SER A 284 -49.09 2.54 4.20
CA SER A 284 -48.71 3.40 5.33
C SER A 284 -49.88 4.28 5.77
N LEU A 285 -50.01 4.48 7.09
CA LEU A 285 -51.07 5.26 7.71
C LEU A 285 -50.51 6.58 8.24
N LEU A 286 -50.87 7.69 7.60
CA LEU A 286 -50.52 9.04 8.08
C LEU A 286 -51.63 9.58 9.00
N LYS A 287 -51.39 9.62 10.31
CA LYS A 287 -52.31 10.24 11.28
C LYS A 287 -52.17 11.77 11.24
N LYS A 288 -53.14 12.45 10.62
CA LYS A 288 -53.25 13.92 10.66
C LYS A 288 -54.19 14.36 11.78
N LYS A 289 -53.71 15.18 12.74
CA LYS A 289 -54.61 15.87 13.69
C LYS A 289 -55.44 16.90 12.91
N LEU A 290 -56.76 16.78 12.94
CA LEU A 290 -57.68 17.82 12.46
C LEU A 290 -57.53 19.04 13.39
N THR A 291 -56.86 20.10 12.92
CA THR A 291 -56.96 21.41 13.55
C THR A 291 -58.40 21.89 13.38
N SER A 292 -59.18 21.90 14.47
CA SER A 292 -60.52 22.46 14.45
C SER A 292 -60.43 23.97 14.23
N ARG A 293 -60.71 24.45 13.01
CA ARG A 293 -61.17 25.83 12.84
C ARG A 293 -62.67 25.86 13.20
N TYR A 294 -62.95 25.96 14.49
CA TYR A 294 -64.21 26.49 14.98
C TYR A 294 -63.98 27.89 15.54
N THR A 295 -64.45 28.89 14.80
CA THR A 295 -65.02 30.18 15.24
C THR A 295 -65.30 30.99 13.98
N THR A 296 -66.44 31.59 13.69
CA THR A 296 -67.81 31.67 14.25
C THR A 296 -68.65 32.34 13.13
N TYR A 297 -69.96 32.17 13.19
CA TYR A 297 -71.05 32.81 12.39
C TYR A 297 -70.74 34.08 11.59
#